data_AF-A0AAN6JIK3-F1
#
_entry.id   AF-A0AAN6JIK3-F1
#
_cell.length_a   1.000
_cell.length_b   1.000
_cell.length_c   1.000
_cell.angle_alpha   90.00
_cell.angle_beta   90.00
_cell.angle_gamma   90.00
#
_symmetry.space_group_name_H-M   'P 1'
#
loop_
_entity.id
_entity.type
_entity.pdbx_description
1 polymer ?
#
loop_
_entity_poly.entity_id
_entity_poly.type
_entity_poly.pdbx_seq_one_letter_code
_entity_poly.pdbx_strand_id
1 'polypeptide(L)'
;MARLSIRHAVFFFAFALLTVLFLHLRVVLESRRLSLGTNTSNTPGGAADSNLKANPTVLDEELATQSAMSKKPASQLNLASVIGARTSLFSFRSATQSRSADPVDLPFYEDAALGTSSIKRVLIQIHGQGRDADVNWREAAEARAEAASKSGGQLSVKDVLVIAPLFFNGNDKERFGWQGKGSTGQLLVWKGNGWGEGEPNQYPHREKTVSSFEALDAMLRYYSDRARFPNVESIVVSGHSLGGQMVHRYAILSDLPLSSPVKLSFIVANPSTFLYLDGDRPRPGSNDDDDDAKHVEGYNHYKYGLEGIDDSLGEYFRLLGTAQQGGKALWRRFTQEREVHYIEGDRDHGVGDERPQAYAQGKDRIDRLKNYIAWASSPERGGHWPEGHTVEWAPGVAHDAGGILKSEAGLRRAFLD
;
A
#
# COMPACT_ATOMS: atom_id res chain seq x y z
N MET A 1 -24.86 -26.77 47.93
CA MET A 1 -24.23 -27.52 46.81
C MET A 1 -25.19 -27.92 45.68
N ALA A 2 -26.51 -28.05 45.87
CA ALA A 2 -27.44 -28.52 44.82
C ALA A 2 -27.76 -27.54 43.67
N ARG A 3 -27.55 -26.22 43.82
CA ARG A 3 -27.84 -25.23 42.76
C ARG A 3 -26.73 -25.09 41.70
N LEU A 4 -25.53 -25.61 41.96
CA LEU A 4 -24.39 -25.51 41.03
C LEU A 4 -24.40 -26.65 39.99
N SER A 5 -24.96 -27.83 40.30
CA SER A 5 -24.99 -28.95 39.35
C SER A 5 -26.04 -28.79 38.24
N ILE A 6 -27.16 -28.09 38.51
CA ILE A 6 -28.23 -27.86 37.53
C ILE A 6 -27.78 -26.93 36.41
N ARG A 7 -26.97 -25.91 36.71
CA ARG A 7 -26.46 -24.96 35.70
C ARG A 7 -25.47 -25.60 34.73
N HIS A 8 -24.64 -26.53 35.19
CA HIS A 8 -23.72 -27.27 34.32
C HIS A 8 -24.47 -28.28 33.44
N ALA A 9 -25.48 -28.96 33.98
CA ALA A 9 -26.31 -29.88 33.19
C ALA A 9 -27.07 -29.18 32.05
N VAL A 10 -27.61 -27.98 32.31
CA VAL A 10 -28.29 -27.17 31.28
C VAL A 10 -27.32 -26.68 30.20
N PHE A 11 -26.10 -26.28 30.58
CA PHE A 11 -25.08 -25.87 29.62
C PHE A 11 -24.65 -27.03 28.70
N PHE A 12 -24.41 -28.22 29.26
CA PHE A 12 -24.05 -29.40 28.47
C PHE A 12 -25.17 -29.85 27.54
N PHE A 13 -26.43 -29.79 27.98
CA PHE A 13 -27.58 -30.09 27.10
C PHE A 13 -27.71 -29.08 25.96
N ALA A 14 -27.58 -27.79 26.24
CA ALA A 14 -27.63 -26.75 25.20
C ALA A 14 -26.48 -26.89 24.19
N PHE A 15 -25.27 -27.18 24.67
CA PHE A 15 -24.09 -27.39 23.82
C PHE A 15 -24.23 -28.63 22.92
N ALA A 16 -24.73 -29.75 23.46
CA ALA A 16 -25.00 -30.96 22.67
C ALA A 16 -26.07 -30.72 21.60
N LEU A 17 -27.13 -29.98 21.93
CA LEU A 17 -28.21 -29.66 20.98
C LEU A 17 -27.70 -28.77 19.83
N LEU A 18 -26.90 -27.75 20.14
CA LEU A 18 -26.27 -26.88 19.14
C LEU A 18 -25.31 -27.65 18.23
N THR A 19 -24.55 -28.60 18.78
CA THR A 19 -23.61 -29.42 18.01
C THR A 19 -24.33 -30.35 17.03
N VAL A 20 -25.44 -30.96 17.46
CA VAL A 20 -26.28 -31.80 16.58
C VAL A 20 -26.95 -30.97 15.48
N LEU A 21 -27.41 -29.76 15.81
CA LEU A 21 -27.99 -28.83 14.84
C LEU A 21 -26.95 -28.40 13.78
N PHE A 22 -25.71 -28.15 14.21
CA PHE A 22 -24.61 -27.77 13.33
C PHE A 22 -24.18 -28.92 12.41
N LEU A 23 -24.14 -30.16 12.91
CA LEU A 23 -23.90 -31.33 12.07
C LEU A 23 -25.02 -31.54 11.04
N HIS A 24 -26.29 -31.38 11.42
CA HIS A 24 -27.42 -31.49 10.48
C HIS A 24 -27.34 -30.41 9.39
N LEU A 25 -27.02 -29.16 9.76
CA LEU A 25 -26.86 -28.09 8.78
C LEU A 25 -25.72 -28.38 7.79
N ARG A 26 -24.61 -28.97 8.26
CA ARG A 26 -23.49 -29.38 7.41
C ARG A 26 -23.86 -30.48 6.42
N VAL A 27 -24.60 -31.50 6.87
CA VAL A 27 -25.10 -32.59 6.01
C VAL A 27 -26.10 -32.07 4.96
N VAL A 28 -26.96 -31.11 5.32
CA VAL A 28 -27.90 -30.48 4.37
C VAL A 28 -27.17 -29.63 3.32
N LEU A 29 -26.09 -28.93 3.70
CA LEU A 29 -25.27 -28.16 2.76
C LEU A 29 -24.43 -29.05 1.84
N GLU A 30 -23.90 -30.16 2.34
CA GLU A 30 -23.13 -31.13 1.53
C GLU A 30 -24.03 -31.90 0.55
N SER A 31 -25.24 -32.30 0.96
CA SER A 31 -26.22 -32.94 0.07
C SER A 31 -26.73 -32.00 -1.03
N ARG A 32 -26.82 -30.68 -0.78
CA ARG A 32 -27.10 -29.69 -1.84
C ARG A 32 -25.95 -29.50 -2.83
N ARG A 33 -24.69 -29.68 -2.40
CA ARG A 33 -23.52 -29.66 -3.31
C ARG A 33 -23.47 -30.90 -4.21
N LEU A 34 -23.89 -32.06 -3.70
CA LEU A 34 -23.96 -33.32 -4.47
C LEU A 34 -25.10 -33.33 -5.51
N SER A 35 -26.20 -32.60 -5.28
CA SER A 35 -27.33 -32.52 -6.22
C SER A 35 -27.07 -31.65 -7.47
N LEU A 36 -26.02 -30.82 -7.49
CA LEU A 36 -25.73 -29.91 -8.60
C LEU A 36 -24.67 -30.45 -9.58
N GLY A 37 -24.21 -31.69 -9.40
CA GLY A 37 -23.08 -32.26 -10.13
C GLY A 37 -23.36 -33.60 -10.79
N THR A 38 -24.37 -33.71 -11.65
CA THR A 38 -24.48 -34.86 -12.59
C THR A 38 -25.16 -34.45 -13.89
N ASN A 39 -24.37 -34.30 -14.96
CA ASN A 39 -24.78 -34.73 -16.30
C ASN A 39 -23.53 -35.05 -17.13
N THR A 40 -23.45 -36.31 -17.54
CA THR A 40 -22.36 -36.96 -18.27
C THR A 40 -22.68 -37.09 -19.76
N SER A 41 -21.67 -37.01 -20.64
CA SER A 41 -21.48 -38.00 -21.72
C SER A 41 -20.11 -37.87 -22.43
N ASN A 42 -19.48 -39.03 -22.64
CA ASN A 42 -18.21 -39.32 -23.36
C ASN A 42 -18.37 -39.10 -24.89
N THR A 43 -17.36 -38.95 -25.79
CA THR A 43 -16.08 -39.68 -26.05
C THR A 43 -15.33 -38.97 -27.26
N PRO A 44 -14.18 -39.44 -27.82
CA PRO A 44 -12.84 -38.86 -27.67
C PRO A 44 -12.21 -38.22 -28.95
N GLY A 45 -11.19 -37.37 -28.76
CA GLY A 45 -10.16 -37.09 -29.78
C GLY A 45 -9.81 -35.61 -29.99
N GLY A 46 -8.51 -35.33 -30.16
CA GLY A 46 -8.00 -34.11 -30.80
C GLY A 46 -7.33 -33.09 -29.88
N ALA A 47 -6.08 -32.75 -30.21
CA ALA A 47 -5.29 -31.69 -29.61
C ALA A 47 -5.85 -30.28 -29.93
N ALA A 48 -5.73 -29.34 -28.98
CA ALA A 48 -5.35 -27.92 -29.15
C ALA A 48 -5.91 -26.99 -28.06
N ASP A 49 -5.10 -25.97 -27.74
CA ASP A 49 -5.40 -24.64 -27.21
C ASP A 49 -5.91 -24.44 -25.78
N SER A 50 -4.96 -24.06 -24.92
CA SER A 50 -5.17 -23.28 -23.70
C SER A 50 -5.63 -21.85 -24.03
N ASN A 51 -6.94 -21.62 -24.01
CA ASN A 51 -7.51 -20.28 -23.89
C ASN A 51 -8.25 -20.17 -22.55
N LEU A 52 -7.55 -19.66 -21.54
CA LEU A 52 -8.16 -19.13 -20.30
C LEU A 52 -8.97 -17.88 -20.68
N LYS A 53 -10.25 -18.06 -21.00
CA LYS A 53 -11.20 -16.95 -21.08
C LYS A 53 -11.49 -16.49 -19.65
N ALA A 54 -11.06 -15.28 -19.33
CA ALA A 54 -11.46 -14.58 -18.12
C ALA A 54 -12.99 -14.47 -18.05
N ASN A 55 -13.55 -14.55 -16.84
CA ASN A 55 -14.98 -14.52 -16.58
C ASN A 55 -15.53 -13.12 -16.89
N PRO A 56 -16.50 -12.96 -17.81
CA PRO A 56 -16.96 -11.64 -18.30
C PRO A 56 -17.44 -10.70 -17.19
N THR A 57 -18.03 -11.25 -16.12
CA THR A 57 -18.61 -10.48 -15.00
C THR A 57 -17.59 -9.71 -14.16
N VAL A 58 -16.37 -10.22 -14.01
CA VAL A 58 -15.32 -9.53 -13.22
C VAL A 58 -14.74 -8.36 -14.01
N LEU A 59 -14.53 -8.56 -15.32
CA LEU A 59 -14.08 -7.50 -16.24
C LEU A 59 -15.13 -6.39 -16.36
N ASP A 60 -16.42 -6.73 -16.44
CA ASP A 60 -17.51 -5.77 -16.53
C ASP A 60 -17.67 -4.95 -15.22
N GLU A 61 -17.48 -5.55 -14.04
CA GLU A 61 -17.45 -4.82 -12.75
C GLU A 61 -16.18 -3.95 -12.60
N GLU A 62 -15.03 -4.41 -13.07
CA GLU A 62 -13.76 -3.67 -13.06
C GLU A 62 -13.81 -2.46 -14.02
N LEU A 63 -14.44 -2.61 -15.20
CA LEU A 63 -14.70 -1.53 -16.14
C LEU A 63 -15.73 -0.52 -15.59
N ALA A 64 -16.79 -1.01 -14.93
CA ALA A 64 -17.78 -0.14 -14.30
C ALA A 64 -17.19 0.67 -13.13
N THR A 65 -16.31 0.08 -12.32
CA THR A 65 -15.61 0.77 -11.22
C THR A 65 -14.58 1.79 -11.71
N GLN A 66 -13.89 1.54 -12.84
CA GLN A 66 -13.00 2.53 -13.47
C GLN A 66 -13.73 3.76 -14.03
N SER A 67 -14.98 3.58 -14.49
CA SER A 67 -15.84 4.69 -14.96
C SER A 67 -16.30 5.63 -13.82
N ALA A 68 -16.24 5.19 -12.57
CA ALA A 68 -16.74 5.93 -11.40
C ALA A 68 -15.69 6.87 -10.76
N MET A 69 -14.41 6.78 -11.16
CA MET A 69 -13.34 7.62 -10.63
C MET A 69 -13.32 8.99 -11.30
N SER A 70 -13.23 10.05 -10.49
CA SER A 70 -13.27 11.44 -10.97
C SER A 70 -12.40 12.38 -10.14
N LYS A 71 -12.08 13.54 -10.73
CA LYS A 71 -11.41 14.65 -10.04
C LYS A 71 -12.38 15.80 -9.89
N LYS A 72 -12.39 16.44 -8.72
CA LYS A 72 -13.20 17.64 -8.44
C LYS A 72 -12.30 18.72 -7.84
N PRO A 73 -12.63 20.01 -7.99
CA PRO A 73 -11.91 21.07 -7.29
C PRO A 73 -11.96 20.84 -5.77
N ALA A 74 -10.84 21.10 -5.08
CA ALA A 74 -10.76 21.05 -3.62
C ALA A 74 -10.95 22.43 -2.96
N SER A 75 -11.76 23.30 -3.57
CA SER A 75 -11.94 24.71 -3.15
C SER A 75 -12.54 24.88 -1.75
N GLN A 76 -13.17 23.83 -1.22
CA GLN A 76 -13.69 23.78 0.13
C GLN A 76 -12.63 23.47 1.19
N LEU A 77 -11.43 23.06 0.79
CA LEU A 77 -10.33 22.77 1.70
C LEU A 77 -9.40 23.98 1.81
N ASN A 78 -8.87 24.20 3.01
CA ASN A 78 -7.81 25.17 3.26
C ASN A 78 -6.45 24.49 3.00
N LEU A 79 -6.05 24.49 1.74
CA LEU A 79 -4.80 23.92 1.25
C LEU A 79 -3.86 25.03 0.78
N ALA A 80 -2.56 24.85 1.01
CA ALA A 80 -1.54 25.80 0.57
C ALA A 80 -1.57 25.93 -0.96
N SER A 81 -1.43 27.16 -1.47
CA SER A 81 -1.26 27.37 -2.90
C SER A 81 0.20 27.12 -3.29
N VAL A 82 0.41 26.34 -4.35
CA VAL A 82 1.74 26.05 -4.89
C VAL A 82 1.73 26.39 -6.38
N ILE A 83 2.69 27.22 -6.81
CA ILE A 83 2.81 27.62 -8.22
C ILE A 83 3.05 26.37 -9.07
N GLY A 84 2.23 26.20 -10.12
CA GLY A 84 2.30 25.06 -11.03
C GLY A 84 1.45 23.86 -10.61
N ALA A 85 0.99 23.79 -9.35
CA ALA A 85 0.10 22.75 -8.89
C ALA A 85 -1.36 23.22 -8.88
N ARG A 86 -2.28 22.28 -9.06
CA ARG A 86 -3.69 22.44 -8.68
C ARG A 86 -4.02 21.46 -7.56
N THR A 87 -4.93 21.88 -6.68
CA THR A 87 -5.50 21.02 -5.65
C THR A 87 -6.80 20.40 -6.15
N SER A 88 -6.98 19.12 -5.92
CA SER A 88 -8.17 18.38 -6.34
C SER A 88 -8.56 17.34 -5.32
N LEU A 89 -9.83 16.96 -5.32
CA LEU A 89 -10.34 15.77 -4.67
C LEU A 89 -10.41 14.65 -5.70
N PHE A 90 -9.79 13.53 -5.37
CA PHE A 90 -9.91 12.29 -6.10
C PHE A 90 -11.06 11.48 -5.49
N SER A 91 -12.17 11.40 -6.23
CA SER A 91 -13.36 10.66 -5.83
C SER A 91 -13.31 9.24 -6.41
N PHE A 92 -13.46 8.23 -5.55
CA PHE A 92 -13.53 6.82 -5.95
C PHE A 92 -14.49 6.03 -5.04
N ARG A 93 -15.00 4.89 -5.52
CA ARG A 93 -15.76 3.94 -4.68
C ARG A 93 -14.79 2.93 -4.13
N SER A 94 -14.85 2.66 -2.83
CA SER A 94 -13.95 1.70 -2.19
C SER A 94 -14.53 0.28 -2.28
N ALA A 95 -13.65 -0.70 -2.44
CA ALA A 95 -14.03 -2.10 -2.58
C ALA A 95 -14.49 -2.72 -1.25
N THR A 96 -14.16 -2.08 -0.13
CA THR A 96 -14.53 -2.49 1.23
C THR A 96 -15.75 -1.75 1.78
N GLN A 97 -16.38 -0.85 1.01
CA GLN A 97 -17.57 -0.13 1.47
C GLN A 97 -18.78 -1.06 1.54
N SER A 98 -19.08 -1.57 2.73
CA SER A 98 -20.22 -2.49 2.95
C SER A 98 -21.56 -1.78 3.17
N ARG A 99 -21.57 -0.46 3.43
CA ARG A 99 -22.76 0.27 3.93
C ARG A 99 -23.20 1.50 3.14
N SER A 100 -22.35 2.05 2.28
CA SER A 100 -22.73 3.13 1.36
C SER A 100 -22.06 2.92 0.01
N ALA A 101 -22.82 3.10 -1.07
CA ALA A 101 -22.24 3.12 -2.41
C ALA A 101 -21.49 4.44 -2.68
N ASP A 102 -21.69 5.49 -1.86
CA ASP A 102 -21.19 6.82 -2.16
C ASP A 102 -19.65 6.85 -2.30
N PRO A 103 -19.12 7.54 -3.32
CA PRO A 103 -17.68 7.70 -3.46
C PRO A 103 -17.10 8.42 -2.24
N VAL A 104 -15.86 8.10 -1.92
CA VAL A 104 -15.02 8.78 -0.94
C VAL A 104 -14.00 9.66 -1.65
N ASP A 105 -13.56 10.71 -0.96
CA ASP A 105 -12.69 11.74 -1.52
C ASP A 105 -11.32 11.75 -0.83
N LEU A 106 -10.25 11.69 -1.64
CA LEU A 106 -8.86 11.91 -1.20
C LEU A 106 -8.34 13.22 -1.80
N PRO A 107 -7.87 14.19 -1.00
CA PRO A 107 -7.25 15.39 -1.54
C PRO A 107 -5.85 15.11 -2.07
N PHE A 108 -5.44 15.83 -3.10
CA PHE A 108 -4.09 15.73 -3.67
C PHE A 108 -3.68 16.99 -4.41
N TYR A 109 -2.38 17.14 -4.62
CA TYR A 109 -1.77 18.10 -5.53
C TYR A 109 -1.38 17.40 -6.83
N GLU A 110 -1.59 18.04 -7.97
CA GLU A 110 -1.09 17.57 -9.26
C GLU A 110 -0.68 18.74 -10.16
N ASP A 111 0.10 18.48 -11.21
CA ASP A 111 0.40 19.52 -12.20
C ASP A 111 -0.87 20.14 -12.79
N ALA A 112 -0.94 21.47 -12.77
CA ALA A 112 -2.10 22.20 -13.26
C ALA A 112 -2.19 22.26 -14.79
N ALA A 113 -1.04 22.31 -15.46
CA ALA A 113 -0.90 22.68 -16.87
C ALA A 113 -0.63 21.50 -17.84
N LEU A 114 -0.46 20.27 -17.34
CA LEU A 114 -0.14 19.13 -18.20
C LEU A 114 -1.39 18.51 -18.84
N GLY A 115 -1.33 18.36 -20.16
CA GLY A 115 -2.33 17.62 -20.94
C GLY A 115 -2.04 16.11 -20.92
N THR A 116 -3.09 15.29 -20.82
CA THR A 116 -2.94 13.84 -20.59
C THR A 116 -2.20 13.10 -21.71
N SER A 117 -2.24 13.62 -22.94
CA SER A 117 -1.56 13.04 -24.10
C SER A 117 -0.05 13.28 -24.10
N SER A 118 0.49 14.23 -23.32
CA SER A 118 1.94 14.43 -23.23
C SER A 118 2.63 13.50 -22.21
N ILE A 119 1.85 12.90 -21.32
CA ILE A 119 2.36 12.20 -20.14
C ILE A 119 2.75 10.77 -20.54
N LYS A 120 3.99 10.39 -20.20
CA LYS A 120 4.55 9.04 -20.36
C LYS A 120 4.80 8.35 -19.03
N ARG A 121 5.10 9.13 -17.98
CA ARG A 121 5.34 8.66 -16.62
C ARG A 121 4.45 9.39 -15.64
N VAL A 122 4.00 8.69 -14.61
CA VAL A 122 3.33 9.29 -13.46
C VAL A 122 4.17 9.04 -12.21
N LEU A 123 4.55 10.10 -11.51
CA LEU A 123 5.19 10.03 -10.20
C LEU A 123 4.15 10.36 -9.12
N ILE A 124 3.84 9.38 -8.27
CA ILE A 124 3.04 9.57 -7.07
C ILE A 124 3.99 9.71 -5.88
N GLN A 125 4.18 10.93 -5.40
CA GLN A 125 5.06 11.27 -4.29
C GLN A 125 4.28 11.39 -2.96
N ILE A 126 4.52 10.45 -2.05
CA ILE A 126 3.86 10.36 -0.74
C ILE A 126 4.69 11.10 0.31
N HIS A 127 4.04 12.04 0.99
CA HIS A 127 4.62 12.86 2.05
C HIS A 127 5.03 12.05 3.29
N GLY A 128 5.84 12.66 4.16
CA GLY A 128 6.19 12.10 5.47
C GLY A 128 5.10 12.32 6.53
N GLN A 129 5.49 12.19 7.81
CA GLN A 129 4.59 12.41 8.96
C GLN A 129 4.04 13.85 9.02
N GLY A 130 4.70 14.81 8.37
CA GLY A 130 4.28 16.21 8.30
C GLY A 130 2.97 16.45 7.54
N ARG A 131 2.54 15.52 6.67
CA ARG A 131 1.36 15.69 5.80
C ARG A 131 1.44 16.95 4.93
N ASP A 132 2.66 17.22 4.47
CA ASP A 132 3.15 18.34 3.68
C ASP A 132 3.20 17.98 2.19
N ALA A 133 2.05 17.56 1.64
CA ALA A 133 1.91 17.17 0.24
C ALA A 133 2.26 18.30 -0.74
N ASP A 134 2.05 19.56 -0.36
CA ASP A 134 2.43 20.76 -1.11
C ASP A 134 3.95 20.90 -1.26
N VAL A 135 4.69 20.66 -0.17
CA VAL A 135 6.16 20.65 -0.17
C VAL A 135 6.68 19.51 -1.02
N ASN A 136 6.15 18.32 -0.82
CA ASN A 136 6.57 17.12 -1.55
C ASN A 136 6.27 17.21 -3.05
N TRP A 137 5.13 17.79 -3.44
CA TRP A 137 4.85 18.06 -4.85
C TRP A 137 5.87 19.03 -5.44
N ARG A 138 6.17 20.14 -4.74
CA ARG A 138 7.13 21.16 -5.21
C ARG A 138 8.52 20.55 -5.39
N GLU A 139 8.99 19.80 -4.40
CA GLU A 139 10.31 19.16 -4.44
C GLU A 139 10.41 18.12 -5.57
N ALA A 140 9.35 17.34 -5.80
CA ALA A 140 9.29 16.42 -6.93
C ALA A 140 9.24 17.14 -8.29
N ALA A 141 8.53 18.27 -8.38
CA ALA A 141 8.50 19.09 -9.60
C ALA A 141 9.87 19.73 -9.90
N GLU A 142 10.59 20.19 -8.87
CA GLU A 142 11.97 20.69 -8.99
C GLU A 142 12.94 19.58 -9.42
N ALA A 143 12.86 18.40 -8.80
CA ALA A 143 13.68 17.25 -9.18
C ALA A 143 13.40 16.78 -10.61
N ARG A 144 12.14 16.79 -11.05
CA ARG A 144 11.76 16.54 -12.45
C ARG A 144 12.41 17.53 -13.41
N ALA A 145 12.40 18.82 -13.07
CA ALA A 145 13.03 19.86 -13.89
C ALA A 145 14.55 19.64 -13.98
N GLU A 146 15.18 19.26 -12.88
CA GLU A 146 16.59 18.91 -12.84
C GLU A 146 16.90 17.66 -13.70
N ALA A 147 16.11 16.60 -13.57
CA ALA A 147 16.24 15.40 -14.40
C ALA A 147 16.13 15.74 -15.89
N ALA A 148 15.14 16.56 -16.28
CA ALA A 148 14.97 17.00 -17.66
C ALA A 148 16.20 17.76 -18.17
N SER A 149 16.77 18.65 -17.36
CA SER A 149 17.98 19.41 -17.71
C SER A 149 19.21 18.51 -17.89
N LYS A 150 19.33 17.43 -17.10
CA LYS A 150 20.44 16.48 -17.15
C LYS A 150 20.28 15.39 -18.21
N SER A 151 19.07 15.20 -18.75
CA SER A 151 18.75 14.13 -19.70
C SER A 151 19.35 14.30 -21.11
N GLY A 152 19.99 15.44 -21.41
CA GLY A 152 20.48 15.72 -22.77
C GLY A 152 19.36 15.81 -23.82
N GLY A 153 18.12 16.11 -23.40
CA GLY A 153 16.94 16.19 -24.26
C GLY A 153 16.12 14.91 -24.38
N GLN A 154 16.51 13.84 -23.67
CA GLN A 154 15.75 12.58 -23.65
C GLN A 154 14.45 12.67 -22.83
N LEU A 155 14.40 13.58 -21.86
CA LEU A 155 13.24 13.81 -21.00
C LEU A 155 12.76 15.26 -21.11
N SER A 156 11.47 15.46 -21.32
CA SER A 156 10.80 16.74 -21.14
C SER A 156 10.02 16.76 -19.82
N VAL A 157 9.93 17.93 -19.17
CA VAL A 157 9.13 18.08 -17.94
C VAL A 157 7.65 17.71 -18.12
N LYS A 158 7.12 17.80 -19.35
CA LYS A 158 5.74 17.38 -19.68
C LYS A 158 5.55 15.87 -19.76
N ASP A 159 6.65 15.11 -19.89
CA ASP A 159 6.60 13.65 -20.02
C ASP A 159 6.29 12.98 -18.68
N VAL A 160 6.50 13.68 -17.55
CA VAL A 160 6.25 13.15 -16.21
C VAL A 160 5.18 13.97 -15.51
N LEU A 161 4.06 13.36 -15.13
CA LEU A 161 3.06 13.95 -14.26
C LEU A 161 3.46 13.74 -12.79
N VAL A 162 3.53 14.80 -12.00
CA VAL A 162 3.76 14.73 -10.55
C VAL A 162 2.45 14.87 -9.80
N ILE A 163 2.20 13.93 -8.90
CA ILE A 163 1.05 13.88 -8.02
C ILE A 163 1.52 13.69 -6.58
N ALA A 164 0.96 14.44 -5.64
CA ALA A 164 1.17 14.24 -4.22
C ALA A 164 -0.18 14.06 -3.49
N PRO A 165 -0.60 12.82 -3.20
CA PRO A 165 -1.78 12.57 -2.38
C PRO A 165 -1.59 13.10 -0.96
N LEU A 166 -2.66 13.57 -0.35
CA LEU A 166 -2.69 14.13 0.99
C LEU A 166 -3.53 13.26 1.92
N PHE A 167 -2.86 12.47 2.75
CA PHE A 167 -3.49 11.60 3.73
C PHE A 167 -3.73 12.36 5.03
N PHE A 168 -4.91 12.97 5.15
CA PHE A 168 -5.28 13.71 6.36
C PHE A 168 -5.39 12.83 7.60
N ASN A 169 -5.08 13.44 8.75
CA ASN A 169 -5.43 12.89 10.05
C ASN A 169 -6.05 13.94 10.98
N GLY A 170 -6.28 13.57 12.24
CA GLY A 170 -6.87 14.46 13.25
C GLY A 170 -6.11 15.77 13.54
N ASN A 171 -4.88 15.94 13.06
CA ASN A 171 -4.12 17.18 13.19
C ASN A 171 -4.41 18.18 12.05
N ASP A 172 -5.11 17.76 10.99
CA ASP A 172 -5.42 18.62 9.83
C ASP A 172 -6.80 19.27 9.91
N LYS A 173 -7.41 19.34 11.10
CA LYS A 173 -8.77 19.83 11.33
C LYS A 173 -9.06 21.18 10.68
N GLU A 174 -8.10 22.10 10.72
CA GLU A 174 -8.22 23.43 10.12
C GLU A 174 -8.17 23.38 8.58
N ARG A 175 -7.49 22.39 8.00
CA ARG A 175 -7.33 22.22 6.55
C ARG A 175 -8.58 21.65 5.90
N PHE A 176 -9.34 20.81 6.60
CA PHE A 176 -10.58 20.22 6.10
C PHE A 176 -11.87 20.78 6.73
N GLY A 177 -11.79 21.89 7.47
CA GLY A 177 -12.96 22.58 8.00
C GLY A 177 -13.73 21.74 9.02
N TRP A 178 -13.05 21.21 10.03
CA TRP A 178 -13.66 20.39 11.09
C TRP A 178 -14.78 21.14 11.84
N GLN A 179 -15.97 20.53 11.91
CA GLN A 179 -17.16 21.11 12.56
C GLN A 179 -17.63 20.32 13.80
N GLY A 180 -16.71 19.80 14.61
CA GLY A 180 -17.08 19.00 15.79
C GLY A 180 -17.39 17.54 15.51
N LYS A 181 -17.73 17.18 14.27
CA LYS A 181 -18.21 15.84 13.88
C LYS A 181 -17.30 15.08 12.90
N GLY A 182 -16.13 15.64 12.54
CA GLY A 182 -15.20 15.00 11.61
C GLY A 182 -14.84 15.82 10.38
N SER A 183 -14.54 15.12 9.30
CA SER A 183 -14.32 15.69 7.97
C SER A 183 -15.62 16.17 7.31
N THR A 184 -15.51 17.06 6.33
CA THR A 184 -16.66 17.52 5.53
C THR A 184 -17.03 16.49 4.47
N GLY A 185 -18.29 16.08 4.41
CA GLY A 185 -18.81 15.23 3.34
C GLY A 185 -18.17 13.84 3.31
N GLN A 186 -17.59 13.48 2.17
CA GLN A 186 -17.03 12.16 1.87
C GLN A 186 -15.49 12.09 2.01
N LEU A 187 -14.89 13.13 2.58
CA LEU A 187 -13.44 13.27 2.69
C LEU A 187 -12.84 12.24 3.66
N LEU A 188 -11.86 11.49 3.17
CA LEU A 188 -11.12 10.52 3.96
C LEU A 188 -10.16 11.19 4.94
N VAL A 189 -10.20 10.75 6.20
CA VAL A 189 -9.28 11.15 7.25
C VAL A 189 -8.97 9.93 8.11
N TRP A 190 -7.69 9.68 8.40
CA TRP A 190 -7.22 8.54 9.19
C TRP A 190 -6.91 8.91 10.64
N LYS A 191 -6.82 7.88 11.48
CA LYS A 191 -6.40 8.04 12.88
C LYS A 191 -4.87 8.14 12.94
N GLY A 192 -4.35 9.27 13.45
CA GLY A 192 -2.91 9.45 13.66
C GLY A 192 -2.08 9.14 12.41
N ASN A 193 -1.09 8.26 12.54
CA ASN A 193 -0.24 7.82 11.43
C ASN A 193 -0.74 6.56 10.72
N GLY A 194 -1.93 6.05 11.07
CA GLY A 194 -2.50 4.83 10.50
C GLY A 194 -2.63 4.85 8.97
N TRP A 195 -2.73 6.03 8.36
CA TRP A 195 -2.67 6.16 6.90
C TRP A 195 -1.35 5.63 6.30
N GLY A 196 -0.21 5.78 6.98
CA GLY A 196 1.08 5.25 6.52
C GLY A 196 1.23 3.74 6.78
N GLU A 197 0.24 3.14 7.42
CA GLU A 197 0.19 1.75 7.84
C GLU A 197 -0.93 0.98 7.14
N GLY A 198 -1.65 1.59 6.20
CA GLY A 198 -2.76 0.91 5.51
C GLY A 198 -4.01 0.75 6.37
N GLU A 199 -4.12 1.42 7.52
CA GLU A 199 -5.29 1.31 8.40
C GLU A 199 -6.56 1.83 7.72
N PRO A 200 -7.74 1.37 8.16
CA PRO A 200 -9.01 1.96 7.74
C PRO A 200 -9.15 3.42 8.19
N ASN A 201 -9.91 4.18 7.42
CA ASN A 201 -10.20 5.57 7.69
C ASN A 201 -11.05 5.78 8.97
N GLN A 202 -10.85 6.91 9.64
CA GLN A 202 -11.66 7.35 10.78
C GLN A 202 -12.93 8.09 10.33
N TYR A 203 -12.84 8.79 9.21
CA TYR A 203 -13.91 9.59 8.61
C TYR A 203 -14.01 9.40 7.09
N PRO A 204 -15.23 9.51 6.52
CA PRO A 204 -16.49 9.93 7.16
C PRO A 204 -17.07 8.88 8.14
N HIS A 205 -17.80 9.27 9.17
CA HIS A 205 -18.22 8.32 10.21
C HIS A 205 -19.12 7.17 9.75
N ARG A 206 -19.81 7.35 8.62
CA ARG A 206 -20.69 6.33 8.04
C ARG A 206 -19.92 5.29 7.22
N GLU A 207 -18.65 5.57 6.92
CA GLU A 207 -17.79 4.70 6.15
C GLU A 207 -16.40 4.65 6.78
N LYS A 208 -16.04 3.52 7.38
CA LYS A 208 -14.82 3.36 8.20
C LYS A 208 -14.04 2.11 7.85
N THR A 209 -14.20 1.62 6.62
CA THR A 209 -13.53 0.39 6.15
C THR A 209 -12.47 0.68 5.10
N VAL A 210 -12.40 1.92 4.61
CA VAL A 210 -11.53 2.32 3.50
C VAL A 210 -10.09 2.43 3.97
N SER A 211 -9.24 1.51 3.49
CA SER A 211 -7.80 1.59 3.73
C SER A 211 -7.16 2.74 2.94
N SER A 212 -6.08 3.32 3.47
CA SER A 212 -5.23 4.24 2.67
C SER A 212 -4.57 3.54 1.48
N PHE A 213 -4.36 2.22 1.55
CA PHE A 213 -3.89 1.42 0.41
C PHE A 213 -4.94 1.29 -0.70
N GLU A 214 -6.24 1.26 -0.37
CA GLU A 214 -7.29 1.32 -1.39
C GLU A 214 -7.28 2.65 -2.16
N ALA A 215 -6.95 3.74 -1.47
CA ALA A 215 -6.83 5.05 -2.10
C ALA A 215 -5.68 5.05 -3.14
N LEU A 216 -4.55 4.41 -2.81
CA LEU A 216 -3.47 4.18 -3.77
C LEU A 216 -3.89 3.23 -4.90
N ASP A 217 -4.59 2.13 -4.59
CA ASP A 217 -5.09 1.21 -5.61
C ASP A 217 -5.98 1.93 -6.64
N ALA A 218 -6.87 2.82 -6.17
CA ALA A 218 -7.74 3.60 -7.03
C ALA A 218 -6.96 4.61 -7.87
N MET A 219 -5.97 5.31 -7.29
CA MET A 219 -5.10 6.22 -8.06
C MET A 219 -4.31 5.47 -9.14
N LEU A 220 -3.73 4.32 -8.81
CA LEU A 220 -2.98 3.51 -9.76
C LEU A 220 -3.85 3.03 -10.93
N ARG A 221 -5.07 2.55 -10.67
CA ARG A 221 -6.03 2.22 -11.75
C ARG A 221 -6.39 3.45 -12.59
N TYR A 222 -6.60 4.61 -11.97
CA TYR A 222 -6.97 5.83 -12.69
C TYR A 222 -5.86 6.32 -13.64
N TYR A 223 -4.61 6.29 -13.19
CA TYR A 223 -3.47 6.78 -13.97
C TYR A 223 -2.91 5.76 -14.97
N SER A 224 -3.23 4.47 -14.80
CA SER A 224 -2.90 3.41 -15.77
C SER A 224 -3.99 3.21 -16.84
N ASP A 225 -5.12 3.90 -16.74
CA ASP A 225 -6.20 3.88 -17.73
C ASP A 225 -5.78 4.60 -19.02
N ARG A 226 -5.50 3.82 -20.07
CA ARG A 226 -5.09 4.30 -21.39
C ARG A 226 -6.16 5.10 -22.14
N ALA A 227 -7.44 4.97 -21.79
CA ALA A 227 -8.46 5.83 -22.36
C ALA A 227 -8.31 7.28 -21.85
N ARG A 228 -7.76 7.46 -20.65
CA ARG A 228 -7.49 8.77 -20.03
C ARG A 228 -6.07 9.26 -20.32
N PHE A 229 -5.10 8.35 -20.21
CA PHE A 229 -3.67 8.60 -20.34
C PHE A 229 -3.08 7.70 -21.44
N PRO A 230 -3.29 8.05 -22.73
CA PRO A 230 -2.99 7.14 -23.85
C PRO A 230 -1.51 6.77 -23.98
N ASN A 231 -0.61 7.61 -23.47
CA ASN A 231 0.83 7.45 -23.61
C ASN A 231 1.54 7.07 -22.30
N VAL A 232 0.82 6.81 -21.21
CA VAL A 232 1.46 6.38 -19.95
C VAL A 232 2.02 4.96 -20.12
N GLU A 233 3.31 4.85 -19.85
CA GLU A 233 4.13 3.64 -19.92
C GLU A 233 4.59 3.19 -18.54
N SER A 234 4.67 4.10 -17.57
CA SER A 234 5.12 3.77 -16.22
C SER A 234 4.48 4.64 -15.14
N ILE A 235 4.35 4.05 -13.95
CA ILE A 235 3.99 4.74 -12.72
C ILE A 235 5.07 4.42 -11.69
N VAL A 236 5.59 5.47 -11.03
CA VAL A 236 6.51 5.37 -9.91
C VAL A 236 5.79 5.84 -8.66
N VAL A 237 5.70 4.98 -7.64
CA VAL A 237 5.19 5.36 -6.32
C VAL A 237 6.37 5.57 -5.39
N SER A 238 6.60 6.82 -5.00
CA SER A 238 7.74 7.23 -4.21
C SER A 238 7.28 7.77 -2.86
N GLY A 239 8.02 7.52 -1.79
CA GLY A 239 7.70 8.05 -0.49
C GLY A 239 8.94 8.24 0.38
N HIS A 240 8.93 9.30 1.19
CA HIS A 240 9.98 9.60 2.16
C HIS A 240 9.48 9.44 3.60
N SER A 241 10.33 8.96 4.51
CA SER A 241 10.01 8.87 5.95
C SER A 241 8.77 7.99 6.21
N LEU A 242 7.70 8.51 6.81
CA LEU A 242 6.43 7.76 6.93
C LEU A 242 5.83 7.37 5.58
N GLY A 243 5.98 8.21 4.55
CA GLY A 243 5.59 7.87 3.18
C GLY A 243 6.44 6.72 2.62
N GLY A 244 7.73 6.67 2.91
CA GLY A 244 8.61 5.55 2.53
C GLY A 244 8.19 4.24 3.20
N GLN A 245 7.80 4.31 4.48
CA GLN A 245 7.24 3.15 5.17
C GLN A 245 5.91 2.69 4.54
N MET A 246 5.05 3.63 4.13
CA MET A 246 3.80 3.32 3.44
C MET A 246 4.07 2.62 2.10
N VAL A 247 4.98 3.17 1.29
CA VAL A 247 5.38 2.59 -0.01
C VAL A 247 5.95 1.19 0.16
N HIS A 248 6.84 0.99 1.14
CA HIS A 248 7.42 -0.33 1.43
C HIS A 248 6.34 -1.38 1.73
N ARG A 249 5.41 -1.04 2.63
CA ARG A 249 4.30 -1.94 2.99
C ARG A 249 3.36 -2.17 1.83
N TYR A 250 3.03 -1.12 1.08
CA TYR A 250 2.13 -1.21 -0.05
C TYR A 250 2.70 -2.08 -1.18
N ALA A 251 3.97 -1.93 -1.52
CA ALA A 251 4.66 -2.75 -2.52
C ALA A 251 4.65 -4.24 -2.16
N ILE A 252 4.79 -4.56 -0.86
CA ILE A 252 4.70 -5.93 -0.36
C ILE A 252 3.26 -6.44 -0.38
N LEU A 253 2.30 -5.65 0.11
CA LEU A 253 0.97 -6.14 0.51
C LEU A 253 -0.06 -6.07 -0.60
N SER A 254 -0.05 -5.04 -1.46
CA SER A 254 -1.09 -4.87 -2.48
C SER A 254 -1.06 -6.00 -3.52
N ASP A 255 -2.24 -6.58 -3.75
CA ASP A 255 -2.51 -7.58 -4.79
C ASP A 255 -2.79 -6.95 -6.16
N LEU A 256 -2.81 -5.61 -6.28
CA LEU A 256 -3.21 -4.93 -7.50
C LEU A 256 -2.25 -5.26 -8.67
N PRO A 257 -2.71 -5.95 -9.74
CA PRO A 257 -2.01 -5.93 -11.01
C PRO A 257 -2.27 -4.59 -11.71
N LEU A 258 -1.26 -3.99 -12.32
CA LEU A 258 -1.52 -2.95 -13.33
C LEU A 258 -1.85 -3.59 -14.67
N SER A 259 -2.48 -2.81 -15.54
CA SER A 259 -2.60 -3.18 -16.95
C SER A 259 -1.20 -3.47 -17.51
N SER A 260 -0.98 -4.67 -18.04
CA SER A 260 0.25 -5.02 -18.76
C SER A 260 0.18 -4.33 -20.12
N PRO A 261 0.55 -3.03 -20.15
CA PRO A 261 1.97 -2.69 -20.30
C PRO A 261 2.48 -1.51 -19.45
N VAL A 262 1.70 -1.01 -18.49
CA VAL A 262 2.13 0.07 -17.58
C VAL A 262 3.04 -0.53 -16.51
N LYS A 263 4.33 -0.16 -16.55
CA LYS A 263 5.30 -0.59 -15.54
C LYS A 263 5.00 0.09 -14.21
N LEU A 264 5.16 -0.63 -13.11
CA LEU A 264 5.03 -0.11 -11.75
C LEU A 264 6.33 -0.32 -11.00
N SER A 265 6.93 0.76 -10.51
CA SER A 265 8.07 0.69 -9.61
C SER A 265 7.84 1.53 -8.35
N PHE A 266 8.61 1.23 -7.32
CA PHE A 266 8.47 1.83 -6.01
C PHE A 266 9.79 2.44 -5.54
N ILE A 267 9.75 3.63 -4.96
CA ILE A 267 10.91 4.26 -4.30
C ILE A 267 10.61 4.37 -2.81
N VAL A 268 11.39 3.63 -2.03
CA VAL A 268 11.33 3.63 -0.56
C VAL A 268 12.50 4.45 -0.04
N ALA A 269 12.21 5.64 0.50
CA ALA A 269 13.25 6.54 0.97
C ALA A 269 13.18 6.81 2.47
N ASN A 270 14.32 6.64 3.15
CA ASN A 270 14.51 6.90 4.58
C ASN A 270 13.37 6.37 5.48
N PRO A 271 12.85 5.14 5.27
CA PRO A 271 11.75 4.65 6.06
C PRO A 271 12.19 4.47 7.50
N SER A 272 11.35 4.86 8.45
CA SER A 272 11.70 4.66 9.86
C SER A 272 11.66 3.20 10.27
N THR A 273 10.87 2.36 9.61
CA THR A 273 10.78 0.92 9.88
C THR A 273 10.44 0.16 8.61
N PHE A 274 10.82 -1.12 8.58
CA PHE A 274 10.51 -2.06 7.52
C PHE A 274 9.49 -3.08 8.02
N LEU A 275 8.69 -3.58 7.08
CA LEU A 275 7.86 -4.76 7.30
C LEU A 275 8.68 -6.01 6.98
N TYR A 276 8.87 -6.87 7.98
CA TYR A 276 9.45 -8.20 7.85
C TYR A 276 8.33 -9.22 7.60
N LEU A 277 8.62 -10.27 6.83
CA LEU A 277 7.62 -11.27 6.41
C LEU A 277 7.63 -12.53 7.28
N ASP A 278 8.43 -12.53 8.33
CA ASP A 278 8.54 -13.58 9.35
C ASP A 278 9.12 -12.95 10.64
N GLY A 279 9.33 -13.78 11.66
CA GLY A 279 9.88 -13.37 12.94
C GLY A 279 11.40 -13.27 12.99
N ASP A 280 12.12 -13.48 11.88
CA ASP A 280 13.58 -13.43 11.90
C ASP A 280 14.07 -11.98 11.91
N ARG A 281 15.06 -11.66 12.74
CA ARG A 281 15.70 -10.34 12.81
C ARG A 281 17.24 -10.47 12.85
N PRO A 282 17.86 -11.03 11.79
CA PRO A 282 19.31 -11.20 11.76
C PRO A 282 20.00 -9.84 11.84
N ARG A 283 21.04 -9.73 12.67
CA ARG A 283 21.92 -8.55 12.73
C ARG A 283 23.29 -8.93 12.17
N PRO A 284 23.85 -8.17 11.21
CA PRO A 284 25.19 -8.41 10.71
C PRO A 284 26.21 -8.42 11.85
N GLY A 285 26.91 -9.54 12.04
CA GLY A 285 27.96 -9.69 13.04
C GLY A 285 27.50 -10.08 14.45
N SER A 286 26.22 -10.37 14.68
CA SER A 286 25.77 -11.06 15.90
C SER A 286 25.82 -12.58 15.70
N ASN A 287 26.10 -13.34 16.76
CA ASN A 287 25.91 -14.79 16.75
C ASN A 287 24.40 -15.10 16.82
N ASP A 288 23.96 -16.19 16.17
CA ASP A 288 22.53 -16.57 16.07
C ASP A 288 21.83 -16.81 17.42
N ASP A 289 22.61 -17.02 18.50
CA ASP A 289 22.11 -17.26 19.86
C ASP A 289 21.67 -15.97 20.60
N ASP A 290 21.89 -14.78 20.02
CA ASP A 290 21.65 -13.47 20.65
C ASP A 290 20.51 -12.70 19.95
N ASP A 291 19.40 -13.39 19.67
CA ASP A 291 18.22 -12.79 19.03
C ASP A 291 17.41 -11.93 20.02
N ASP A 292 18.05 -10.89 20.56
CA ASP A 292 17.47 -9.88 21.46
C ASP A 292 16.12 -9.36 20.97
N ALA A 293 15.92 -9.32 19.66
CA ALA A 293 14.67 -8.86 19.06
C ALA A 293 13.48 -9.72 19.48
N LYS A 294 13.64 -11.05 19.60
CA LYS A 294 12.59 -11.98 20.05
C LYS A 294 12.17 -11.76 21.50
N HIS A 295 13.01 -11.11 22.31
CA HIS A 295 12.68 -10.74 23.68
C HIS A 295 11.88 -9.44 23.79
N VAL A 296 11.73 -8.68 22.70
CA VAL A 296 10.92 -7.46 22.66
C VAL A 296 9.46 -7.81 22.41
N GLU A 297 8.59 -7.50 23.36
CA GLU A 297 7.15 -7.73 23.23
C GLU A 297 6.57 -7.04 21.97
N GLY A 298 5.88 -7.82 21.13
CA GLY A 298 5.23 -7.33 19.92
C GLY A 298 6.19 -6.93 18.79
N TYR A 299 7.47 -7.32 18.82
CA TYR A 299 8.43 -7.01 17.74
C TYR A 299 8.00 -7.51 16.35
N ASN A 300 7.12 -8.52 16.31
CA ASN A 300 6.57 -9.10 15.10
C ASN A 300 5.10 -8.75 14.85
N HIS A 301 4.48 -7.96 15.74
CA HIS A 301 3.18 -7.36 15.48
C HIS A 301 3.28 -6.41 14.29
N TYR A 302 2.22 -6.36 13.50
CA TYR A 302 2.05 -5.32 12.50
C TYR A 302 2.16 -3.96 13.22
N LYS A 303 3.01 -3.04 12.76
CA LYS A 303 3.54 -2.86 11.40
C LYS A 303 4.98 -3.32 11.14
N TYR A 304 5.61 -4.03 12.08
CA TYR A 304 7.00 -4.48 12.03
C TYR A 304 7.14 -5.90 11.49
N GLY A 305 6.13 -6.74 11.74
CA GLY A 305 5.96 -8.08 11.18
C GLY A 305 4.52 -8.33 10.75
N LEU A 306 4.13 -9.59 10.63
CA LEU A 306 2.81 -10.00 10.09
C LEU A 306 1.76 -10.35 11.16
N GLU A 307 2.10 -10.38 12.44
CA GLU A 307 1.13 -10.74 13.49
C GLU A 307 0.07 -9.63 13.65
N GLY A 308 -1.23 -10.00 13.64
CA GLY A 308 -2.34 -9.05 13.76
C GLY A 308 -2.52 -8.12 12.55
N ILE A 309 -1.98 -8.48 11.39
CA ILE A 309 -2.12 -7.69 10.16
C ILE A 309 -3.57 -7.58 9.68
N ASP A 310 -4.38 -8.62 9.92
CA ASP A 310 -5.81 -8.65 9.58
C ASP A 310 -6.62 -7.66 10.41
N ASP A 311 -6.34 -7.56 11.71
CA ASP A 311 -6.93 -6.55 12.58
C ASP A 311 -6.52 -5.13 12.16
N SER A 312 -5.26 -4.95 11.76
CA SER A 312 -4.70 -3.63 11.41
C SER A 312 -5.22 -3.10 10.07
N LEU A 313 -5.29 -3.96 9.05
CA LEU A 313 -5.80 -3.58 7.71
C LEU A 313 -7.33 -3.69 7.61
N GLY A 314 -7.98 -4.33 8.58
CA GLY A 314 -9.43 -4.46 8.63
C GLY A 314 -10.00 -5.17 7.39
N GLU A 315 -11.03 -4.59 6.79
CA GLU A 315 -11.72 -5.21 5.65
C GLU A 315 -10.84 -5.32 4.41
N TYR A 316 -9.85 -4.44 4.26
CA TYR A 316 -8.92 -4.48 3.13
C TYR A 316 -8.11 -5.78 3.09
N PHE A 317 -7.78 -6.36 4.26
CA PHE A 317 -7.06 -7.64 4.32
C PHE A 317 -7.80 -8.76 3.55
N ARG A 318 -9.13 -8.72 3.51
CA ARG A 318 -9.94 -9.73 2.79
C ARG A 318 -9.74 -9.68 1.27
N LEU A 319 -9.28 -8.55 0.75
CA LEU A 319 -8.94 -8.38 -0.67
C LEU A 319 -7.51 -8.84 -0.99
N LEU A 320 -6.66 -9.00 0.03
CA LEU A 320 -5.25 -9.36 -0.13
C LEU A 320 -5.06 -10.88 -0.12
N GLY A 321 -5.41 -11.53 -1.22
CA GLY A 321 -5.30 -12.98 -1.38
C GLY A 321 -3.89 -13.52 -1.16
N THR A 322 -2.85 -12.75 -1.49
CA THR A 322 -1.45 -13.13 -1.25
C THR A 322 -1.07 -12.98 0.23
N ALA A 323 -1.51 -11.92 0.90
CA ALA A 323 -1.26 -11.73 2.33
C ALA A 323 -1.93 -12.83 3.17
N GLN A 324 -3.12 -13.27 2.78
CA GLN A 324 -3.83 -14.39 3.40
C GLN A 324 -3.11 -15.74 3.27
N GLN A 325 -2.21 -15.89 2.29
CA GLN A 325 -1.35 -17.07 2.15
C GLN A 325 -0.08 -17.01 3.02
N GLY A 326 0.18 -15.87 3.67
CA GLY A 326 1.28 -15.67 4.62
C GLY A 326 2.59 -15.21 3.99
N GLY A 327 3.61 -15.03 4.86
CA GLY A 327 4.87 -14.38 4.53
C GLY A 327 5.65 -14.97 3.36
N LYS A 328 5.65 -16.30 3.19
CA LYS A 328 6.32 -16.96 2.06
C LYS A 328 5.69 -16.58 0.71
N ALA A 329 4.36 -16.48 0.66
CA ALA A 329 3.66 -16.07 -0.56
C ALA A 329 3.91 -14.59 -0.87
N LEU A 330 3.89 -13.73 0.17
CA LEU A 330 4.25 -12.33 0.04
C LEU A 330 5.69 -12.16 -0.47
N TRP A 331 6.66 -12.88 0.11
CA TRP A 331 8.07 -12.80 -0.30
C TRP A 331 8.27 -13.21 -1.76
N ARG A 332 7.66 -14.33 -2.16
CA ARG A 332 7.73 -14.80 -3.56
C ARG A 332 7.20 -13.75 -4.52
N ARG A 333 6.02 -13.18 -4.25
CA ARG A 333 5.46 -12.13 -5.11
C ARG A 333 6.32 -10.87 -5.11
N PHE A 334 6.72 -10.40 -3.93
CA PHE A 334 7.50 -9.19 -3.76
C PHE A 334 8.81 -9.24 -4.56
N THR A 335 9.46 -10.40 -4.60
CA THR A 335 10.74 -10.59 -5.32
C THR A 335 10.58 -10.88 -6.81
N GLN A 336 9.46 -11.46 -7.24
CA GLN A 336 9.23 -11.87 -8.64
C GLN A 336 8.45 -10.85 -9.47
N GLU A 337 7.59 -10.03 -8.85
CA GLU A 337 6.63 -9.20 -9.55
C GLU A 337 6.72 -7.70 -9.21
N ARG A 338 7.62 -7.30 -8.30
CA ARG A 338 7.77 -5.89 -7.90
C ARG A 338 9.17 -5.41 -8.19
N GLU A 339 9.25 -4.15 -8.63
CA GLU A 339 10.50 -3.42 -8.80
C GLU A 339 10.57 -2.34 -7.71
N VAL A 340 11.50 -2.48 -6.77
CA VAL A 340 11.59 -1.63 -5.57
C VAL A 340 12.99 -1.09 -5.40
N HIS A 341 13.10 0.23 -5.33
CA HIS A 341 14.36 0.94 -5.17
C HIS A 341 14.40 1.59 -3.79
N TYR A 342 15.32 1.13 -2.94
CA TYR A 342 15.62 1.74 -1.66
C TYR A 342 16.66 2.83 -1.88
N ILE A 343 16.33 4.07 -1.48
CA ILE A 343 17.25 5.21 -1.57
C ILE A 343 17.38 5.82 -0.18
N GLU A 344 18.54 5.65 0.44
CA GLU A 344 18.79 6.09 1.82
C GLU A 344 19.82 7.21 1.86
N GLY A 345 19.54 8.28 2.60
CA GLY A 345 20.49 9.35 2.85
C GLY A 345 21.66 8.85 3.70
N ASP A 346 22.90 9.04 3.24
CA ASP A 346 24.08 8.53 3.98
C ASP A 346 24.34 9.29 5.30
N ARG A 347 23.62 10.39 5.55
CA ARG A 347 23.63 11.17 6.80
C ARG A 347 22.36 11.01 7.64
N ASP A 348 21.43 10.14 7.26
CA ASP A 348 20.17 9.95 8.01
C ASP A 348 20.31 9.05 9.24
N HIS A 349 21.14 9.47 10.20
CA HIS A 349 21.33 8.78 11.48
C HIS A 349 20.22 9.07 12.51
N GLY A 350 19.08 9.62 12.07
CA GLY A 350 17.95 9.84 12.96
C GLY A 350 17.28 8.51 13.34
N VAL A 351 16.81 8.40 14.58
CA VAL A 351 16.11 7.19 15.06
C VAL A 351 14.74 7.07 14.40
N GLY A 352 13.99 8.17 14.30
CA GLY A 352 12.61 8.18 13.84
C GLY A 352 11.67 7.52 14.84
N ASP A 353 11.32 6.27 14.61
CA ASP A 353 10.48 5.44 15.46
C ASP A 353 11.29 4.94 16.66
N GLU A 354 11.01 5.50 17.83
CA GLU A 354 11.74 5.22 19.08
C GLU A 354 11.11 4.08 19.90
N ARG A 355 10.11 3.38 19.36
CA ARG A 355 9.48 2.25 20.05
C ARG A 355 10.43 1.05 20.12
N PRO A 356 10.39 0.23 21.20
CA PRO A 356 11.24 -0.96 21.33
C PRO A 356 11.19 -1.90 20.13
N GLN A 357 10.01 -2.08 19.53
CA GLN A 357 9.81 -2.93 18.37
C GLN A 357 10.53 -2.40 17.12
N ALA A 358 10.70 -1.08 16.98
CA ALA A 358 11.50 -0.49 15.92
C ALA A 358 13.00 -0.66 16.19
N TYR A 359 13.43 -0.57 17.44
CA TYR A 359 14.81 -0.88 17.85
C TYR A 359 15.21 -2.34 17.62
N ALA A 360 14.24 -3.26 17.63
CA ALA A 360 14.47 -4.64 17.22
C ALA A 360 14.99 -4.74 15.77
N GLN A 361 14.73 -3.74 14.92
CA GLN A 361 15.21 -3.67 13.54
C GLN A 361 16.57 -2.97 13.40
N GLY A 362 17.06 -2.26 14.42
CA GLY A 362 18.28 -1.44 14.35
C GLY A 362 18.14 -0.10 15.05
N LYS A 363 19.29 0.51 15.35
CA LYS A 363 19.39 1.72 16.20
C LYS A 363 18.95 3.03 15.54
N ASP A 364 19.09 3.12 14.22
CA ASP A 364 18.73 4.28 13.39
C ASP A 364 18.27 3.81 12.00
N ARG A 365 17.80 4.72 11.13
CA ARG A 365 17.26 4.36 9.80
C ARG A 365 18.26 3.62 8.92
N ILE A 366 19.52 4.08 8.93
CA ILE A 366 20.62 3.46 8.18
C ILE A 366 20.87 2.03 8.66
N ASP A 367 20.94 1.83 9.98
CA ASP A 367 21.14 0.51 10.59
C ASP A 367 19.96 -0.43 10.29
N ARG A 368 18.73 0.10 10.31
CA ARG A 368 17.51 -0.65 9.97
C ARG A 368 17.50 -1.11 8.52
N LEU A 369 17.93 -0.28 7.58
CA LEU A 369 18.05 -0.70 6.18
C LEU A 369 19.11 -1.79 6.01
N LYS A 370 20.28 -1.66 6.67
CA LYS A 370 21.33 -2.69 6.63
C LYS A 370 20.83 -4.03 7.18
N ASN A 371 20.12 -4.01 8.30
CA ASN A 371 19.54 -5.22 8.89
C ASN A 371 18.43 -5.81 8.02
N TYR A 372 17.61 -4.97 7.38
CA TYR A 372 16.61 -5.42 6.42
C TYR A 372 17.24 -6.09 5.19
N ILE A 373 18.35 -5.55 4.67
CA ILE A 373 19.12 -6.16 3.57
C ILE A 373 19.70 -7.51 3.98
N ALA A 374 20.26 -7.61 5.20
CA ALA A 374 20.78 -8.86 5.72
C ALA A 374 19.68 -9.92 5.87
N TRP A 375 18.51 -9.53 6.37
CA TRP A 375 17.32 -10.39 6.41
C TRP A 375 16.92 -10.83 5.00
N ALA A 376 16.69 -9.90 4.09
CA ALA A 376 16.26 -10.17 2.71
C ALA A 376 17.25 -11.05 1.93
N SER A 377 18.54 -10.97 2.25
CA SER A 377 19.61 -11.74 1.57
C SER A 377 20.00 -13.03 2.29
N SER A 378 19.27 -13.45 3.33
CA SER A 378 19.62 -14.64 4.10
C SER A 378 19.38 -15.94 3.31
N PRO A 379 20.01 -17.07 3.69
CA PRO A 379 19.83 -18.36 3.00
C PRO A 379 18.37 -18.80 2.89
N GLU A 380 17.55 -18.54 3.91
CA GLU A 380 16.11 -18.87 3.96
C GLU A 380 15.31 -18.12 2.88
N ARG A 381 15.84 -16.99 2.39
CA ARG A 381 15.20 -16.08 1.43
C ARG A 381 15.91 -16.03 0.07
N GLY A 382 16.86 -16.94 -0.16
CA GLY A 382 17.54 -17.13 -1.44
C GLY A 382 19.05 -16.86 -1.42
N GLY A 383 19.58 -16.33 -0.31
CA GLY A 383 21.01 -16.09 -0.13
C GLY A 383 21.57 -14.88 -0.91
N HIS A 384 20.70 -14.09 -1.54
CA HIS A 384 21.09 -12.87 -2.26
C HIS A 384 19.96 -11.85 -2.23
N TRP A 385 20.32 -10.58 -2.44
CA TRP A 385 19.34 -9.51 -2.61
C TRP A 385 18.49 -9.75 -3.89
N PRO A 386 17.17 -9.46 -3.89
CA PRO A 386 16.31 -9.71 -5.05
C PRO A 386 16.77 -8.94 -6.30
N GLU A 387 16.84 -9.61 -7.46
CA GLU A 387 17.41 -9.03 -8.70
C GLU A 387 16.63 -7.82 -9.23
N GLY A 388 15.31 -7.78 -9.02
CA GLY A 388 14.47 -6.66 -9.43
C GLY A 388 14.49 -5.47 -8.49
N HIS A 389 15.22 -5.54 -7.36
CA HIS A 389 15.26 -4.47 -6.36
C HIS A 389 16.64 -3.84 -6.29
N THR A 390 16.74 -2.56 -5.92
CA THR A 390 18.03 -1.88 -5.74
C THR A 390 18.14 -1.19 -4.40
N VAL A 391 19.38 -1.03 -3.93
CA VAL A 391 19.72 -0.26 -2.73
C VAL A 391 20.79 0.74 -3.10
N GLU A 392 20.51 2.03 -2.92
CA GLU A 392 21.38 3.12 -3.31
C GLU A 392 21.47 4.15 -2.18
N TRP A 393 22.65 4.72 -1.99
CA TRP A 393 22.88 5.76 -0.98
C TRP A 393 22.90 7.14 -1.64
N ALA A 394 22.26 8.13 -1.04
CA ALA A 394 22.30 9.52 -1.45
C ALA A 394 23.39 10.27 -0.67
N PRO A 395 24.56 10.58 -1.29
CA PRO A 395 25.69 11.13 -0.55
C PRO A 395 25.42 12.53 0.00
N GLY A 396 25.73 12.76 1.27
CA GLY A 396 25.53 14.03 1.96
C GLY A 396 24.09 14.35 2.34
N VAL A 397 23.13 13.48 2.02
CA VAL A 397 21.70 13.71 2.29
C VAL A 397 21.33 13.10 3.64
N ALA A 398 20.61 13.86 4.47
CA ALA A 398 20.06 13.40 5.74
C ALA A 398 18.58 13.02 5.58
N HIS A 399 17.73 13.34 6.56
CA HIS A 399 16.29 13.07 6.54
C HIS A 399 15.51 14.08 5.67
N ASP A 400 15.85 14.19 4.38
CA ASP A 400 15.36 15.22 3.46
C ASP A 400 14.76 14.61 2.17
N ALA A 401 13.45 14.74 1.99
CA ALA A 401 12.72 14.20 0.84
C ALA A 401 13.20 14.78 -0.50
N GLY A 402 13.37 16.11 -0.57
CA GLY A 402 13.84 16.80 -1.76
C GLY A 402 15.30 16.44 -2.07
N GLY A 403 16.14 16.32 -1.04
CA GLY A 403 17.52 15.86 -1.16
C GLY A 403 17.63 14.45 -1.77
N ILE A 404 16.78 13.51 -1.33
CA ILE A 404 16.71 12.16 -1.91
C ILE A 404 16.30 12.23 -3.38
N LEU A 405 15.21 12.93 -3.73
CA LEU A 405 14.72 12.99 -5.11
C LEU A 405 15.72 13.66 -6.06
N LYS A 406 16.49 14.64 -5.59
CA LYS A 406 17.53 15.33 -6.39
C LYS A 406 18.89 14.60 -6.41
N SER A 407 19.05 13.55 -5.61
CA SER A 407 20.24 12.68 -5.69
C SER A 407 20.31 11.97 -7.05
N GLU A 408 21.49 11.47 -7.43
CA GLU A 408 21.65 10.71 -8.68
C GLU A 408 20.68 9.53 -8.78
N ALA A 409 20.56 8.76 -7.69
CA ALA A 409 19.63 7.64 -7.58
C ALA A 409 18.18 8.12 -7.71
N GLY A 410 17.81 9.19 -7.00
CA GLY A 410 16.46 9.76 -7.04
C GLY A 410 16.06 10.21 -8.45
N LEU A 411 16.94 10.96 -9.11
CA LEU A 411 16.69 11.43 -10.47
C LEU A 411 16.53 10.27 -11.45
N ARG A 412 17.41 9.26 -11.34
CA ARG A 412 17.37 8.07 -12.18
C ARG A 412 16.06 7.29 -12.01
N ARG A 413 15.76 6.86 -10.78
CA ARG A 413 14.61 5.98 -10.48
C ARG A 413 13.26 6.67 -10.64
N ALA A 414 13.17 7.96 -10.32
CA ALA A 414 11.89 8.67 -10.38
C ALA A 414 11.55 9.20 -11.78
N PHE A 415 12.54 9.47 -12.63
CA PHE A 415 12.32 10.23 -13.86
C PHE A 415 12.96 9.65 -15.13
N LEU A 416 14.07 8.91 -15.06
CA LEU A 416 14.88 8.57 -16.24
C LEU A 416 14.84 7.11 -16.69
N ASP A 417 14.59 6.16 -15.78
CA ASP A 417 14.59 4.71 -16.09
C ASP A 417 13.46 4.25 -17.01
#